data_AF-A0A8J8FPB3-F1
#
_entry.id   AF-A0A8J8FPB3-F1
#
_cell.length_a   1.000
_cell.length_b   1.000
_cell.length_c   1.000
_cell.angle_alpha   90.00
_cell.angle_beta   90.00
_cell.angle_gamma   90.00
#
_symmetry.space_group_name_H-M   'P 1'
#
loop_
_entity.id
_entity.type
_entity.pdbx_description
1 polymer ?
#
loop_
_entity_poly.entity_id
_entity_poly.type
_entity_poly.pdbx_seq_one_letter_code
_entity_poly.pdbx_strand_id
1 'polypeptide(L)'
;MLDLIKEDINCVFGRDPAAQTIFEVVTTYPGFHAMVIHRLAHLCWLKEFRWLGRFISHMGRWLTGIEIHPGAKIGRRFFIDHGMG
;
A
#
# COMPACT_ATOMS: atom_id res chain seq x y z
N MET A 1 -10.85 -7.32 -1.69
CA MET A 1 -9.99 -6.32 -1.01
C MET A 1 -9.39 -6.89 0.26
N LEU A 2 -10.19 -7.47 1.17
CA LEU A 2 -9.66 -8.12 2.39
C LEU A 2 -8.65 -9.24 2.09
N ASP A 3 -8.90 -10.07 1.08
CA ASP A 3 -7.94 -11.14 0.71
C ASP A 3 -6.61 -10.59 0.20
N LEU A 4 -6.63 -9.45 -0.50
CA LEU A 4 -5.40 -8.77 -0.94
C LEU A 4 -4.60 -8.25 0.26
N ILE A 5 -5.28 -7.68 1.26
CA ILE A 5 -4.63 -7.20 2.49
C ILE A 5 -3.99 -8.36 3.24
N LYS A 6 -4.69 -9.49 3.38
CA LYS A 6 -4.13 -10.70 4.01
C LYS A 6 -2.89 -11.20 3.25
N GLU A 7 -2.94 -11.20 1.93
CA GLU A 7 -1.79 -11.57 1.10
C GLU A 7 -0.64 -10.59 1.22
N ASP A 8 -0.90 -9.29 1.30
CA ASP A 8 0.13 -8.26 1.48
C ASP A 8 0.79 -8.42 2.86
N ILE A 9 0.03 -8.71 3.93
CA ILE A 9 0.57 -9.03 5.26
C ILE A 9 1.45 -10.28 5.20
N ASN A 10 0.95 -11.38 4.64
CA ASN A 10 1.73 -12.62 4.50
C ASN A 10 3.00 -12.42 3.65
N CYS A 11 2.93 -11.53 2.67
CA CYS A 11 4.06 -11.18 1.83
C CYS A 11 5.17 -10.46 2.62
N VAL A 12 4.80 -9.64 3.61
CA VAL A 12 5.76 -8.99 4.52
C VAL A 12 6.47 -10.05 5.35
N PHE A 13 5.74 -10.91 6.06
CA PHE A 13 6.35 -11.99 6.87
C PHE A 13 7.21 -12.97 6.06
N GLY A 14 6.85 -13.22 4.80
CA GLY A 14 7.61 -14.12 3.93
C GLY A 14 8.88 -13.49 3.36
N ARG A 15 9.09 -12.18 3.50
CA ARG A 15 10.20 -11.46 2.86
C ARG A 15 11.04 -10.62 3.81
N ASP A 16 10.47 -10.18 4.92
CA ASP A 16 11.17 -9.38 5.93
C ASP A 16 11.36 -10.18 7.23
N PRO A 17 12.61 -10.61 7.53
CA PRO A 17 12.93 -11.27 8.80
C PRO A 17 12.68 -10.40 10.04
N ALA A 18 12.59 -9.08 9.90
CA ALA A 18 12.32 -8.15 11.00
C ALA A 18 10.83 -8.10 11.39
N ALA A 19 9.93 -8.59 10.55
CA ALA A 19 8.49 -8.58 10.83
C ALA A 19 8.14 -9.60 11.92
N GLN A 20 7.75 -9.10 13.11
CA GLN A 20 7.49 -9.98 14.26
C GLN A 20 6.00 -10.27 14.45
N THR A 21 5.12 -9.27 14.26
CA THR A 21 3.68 -9.42 14.54
C THR A 21 2.80 -8.71 13.53
N ILE A 22 1.57 -9.20 13.34
CA ILE A 22 0.61 -8.58 12.40
C ILE A 22 0.30 -7.15 12.86
N PHE A 23 0.22 -6.94 14.18
CA PHE A 23 0.00 -5.62 14.77
C PHE A 23 1.10 -4.64 14.36
N GLU A 24 2.36 -5.04 14.47
CA GLU A 24 3.50 -4.25 14.02
C GLU A 24 3.40 -3.94 12.51
N VAL A 25 3.23 -4.96 11.66
CA VAL A 25 3.08 -4.76 10.20
C VAL A 25 1.96 -3.78 9.87
N VAL A 26 0.79 -3.93 10.51
CA VAL A 26 -0.37 -3.08 10.24
C VAL A 26 -0.21 -1.66 10.78
N THR A 27 0.63 -1.43 11.80
CA THR A 27 0.74 -0.11 12.44
C THR A 27 2.00 0.65 12.11
N THR A 28 3.09 -0.02 11.68
CA THR A 28 4.40 0.61 11.52
C THR A 28 5.07 0.39 10.17
N TYR A 29 4.53 -0.45 9.27
CA TYR A 29 5.18 -0.71 7.97
C TYR A 29 4.68 0.26 6.90
N PRO A 30 5.47 1.30 6.54
CA PRO A 30 5.04 2.32 5.57
C PRO A 30 4.81 1.73 4.17
N GLY A 31 5.59 0.72 3.78
CA GLY A 31 5.39 0.00 2.52
C GLY A 31 4.05 -0.73 2.44
N PHE A 32 3.62 -1.34 3.54
CA PHE A 32 2.29 -1.95 3.65
C PHE A 32 1.18 -0.88 3.56
N HIS A 33 1.32 0.22 4.31
CA HIS A 33 0.35 1.33 4.27
C HIS A 33 0.23 1.93 2.87
N ALA A 34 1.35 2.17 2.19
CA ALA A 34 1.36 2.72 0.83
C ALA A 34 0.62 1.81 -0.15
N MET A 35 0.77 0.49 -0.01
CA MET A 35 0.03 -0.48 -0.83
C MET A 35 -1.47 -0.47 -0.56
N VAL A 36 -1.89 -0.42 0.71
CA VAL A 36 -3.32 -0.33 1.06
C VAL A 36 -3.93 0.96 0.51
N ILE A 37 -3.26 2.10 0.69
CA ILE A 37 -3.71 3.41 0.21
C ILE A 37 -3.75 3.43 -1.32
N HIS A 38 -2.73 2.88 -1.99
CA HIS A 38 -2.73 2.76 -3.45
C HIS A 38 -3.91 1.91 -3.95
N ARG A 39 -4.22 0.78 -3.31
CA ARG A 39 -5.37 -0.05 -3.71
C ARG A 39 -6.70 0.73 -3.62
N LEU A 40 -6.87 1.55 -2.58
CA LEU A 40 -8.02 2.46 -2.46
C LEU A 40 -8.02 3.54 -3.56
N ALA A 41 -6.87 4.19 -3.77
CA ALA A 41 -6.71 5.22 -4.79
C ALA A 41 -6.96 4.70 -6.21
N HIS A 42 -6.50 3.48 -6.50
CA HIS A 42 -6.69 2.77 -7.75
C HIS A 42 -8.17 2.43 -7.99
N LEU A 43 -8.90 2.00 -6.96
CA LEU A 43 -10.34 1.80 -7.06
C LEU A 43 -11.09 3.10 -7.41
N CYS A 44 -10.72 4.22 -6.81
CA CYS A 44 -11.28 5.53 -7.19
C CYS A 44 -10.95 5.88 -8.64
N TRP A 45 -9.72 5.63 -9.08
CA TRP A 45 -9.26 5.87 -10.45
C TRP A 45 -10.03 5.05 -11.49
N LEU A 46 -10.21 3.75 -11.26
CA LEU A 46 -10.97 2.86 -12.14
C LEU A 46 -12.46 3.21 -12.22
N LYS A 47 -13.00 3.85 -11.17
CA LYS A 47 -14.38 4.34 -11.13
C LYS A 47 -14.54 5.77 -11.67
N GLU A 48 -13.55 6.29 -12.39
CA GLU A 48 -13.52 7.64 -12.96
C GLU A 48 -13.54 8.79 -11.93
N PHE A 49 -13.41 8.51 -10.64
CA PHE A 49 -13.20 9.52 -9.59
C PHE A 49 -11.71 9.94 -9.55
N ARG A 50 -11.20 10.45 -10.68
CA ARG A 50 -9.76 10.68 -10.92
C ARG A 50 -9.13 11.65 -9.94
N TRP A 51 -9.82 12.75 -9.62
CA TRP A 51 -9.34 13.72 -8.63
C TRP A 51 -9.19 13.08 -7.25
N LEU A 52 -10.21 12.33 -6.80
CA LEU A 52 -10.18 11.64 -5.51
C LEU A 52 -9.06 10.59 -5.47
N GLY A 53 -8.86 9.83 -6.55
CA GLY A 53 -7.74 8.90 -6.67
C GLY A 53 -6.38 9.58 -6.53
N ARG A 54 -6.19 10.76 -7.16
CA ARG A 54 -4.95 11.55 -7.00
C ARG A 54 -4.80 12.08 -5.58
N PHE A 55 -5.88 12.62 -5.00
CA PHE A 55 -5.86 13.12 -3.63
C PHE A 55 -5.45 12.04 -2.63
N ILE A 56 -6.07 10.85 -2.70
CA ILE A 56 -5.71 9.71 -1.84
C ILE A 56 -4.25 9.28 -2.06
N SER A 57 -3.78 9.24 -3.31
CA SER A 57 -2.38 8.92 -3.62
C SER A 57 -1.40 9.91 -2.99
N HIS A 58 -1.70 11.23 -3.03
CA HIS A 58 -0.89 12.24 -2.35
C HIS A 58 -0.94 12.13 -0.82
N MET A 59 -2.09 11.77 -0.24
CA MET A 59 -2.16 11.45 1.20
C MET A 59 -1.30 10.24 1.55
N GLY A 60 -1.26 9.22 0.69
CA GLY A 60 -0.34 8.08 0.81
C GLY A 60 1.12 8.52 0.83
N ARG A 61 1.53 9.35 -0.15
CA ARG A 61 2.88 9.94 -0.19
C ARG A 61 3.20 10.71 1.09
N TRP A 62 2.28 11.54 1.57
CA TRP A 62 2.50 12.34 2.77
C TRP A 62 2.68 11.49 4.03
N LEU A 63 1.89 10.42 4.19
CA LEU A 63 1.95 9.55 5.37
C LEU A 63 3.14 8.58 5.34
N THR A 64 3.56 8.12 4.16
CA THR A 64 4.50 7.00 4.04
C THR A 64 5.84 7.38 3.43
N GLY A 65 5.93 8.52 2.75
CA GLY A 65 7.08 8.87 1.92
C GLY A 65 7.17 8.07 0.61
N ILE A 66 6.14 7.30 0.25
CA ILE A 66 6.09 6.51 -1.00
C ILE A 66 5.06 7.12 -1.94
N GLU A 67 5.49 7.56 -3.13
CA GLU A 67 4.58 8.00 -4.17
C GLU A 67 4.18 6.86 -5.09
N ILE A 68 2.88 6.52 -5.10
CA ILE A 68 2.31 5.55 -6.05
C ILE A 68 1.15 6.21 -6.78
N HIS A 69 1.31 6.44 -8.08
CA HIS A 69 0.25 7.01 -8.91
C HIS A 69 -0.98 6.08 -8.92
N PRO A 70 -2.22 6.61 -8.79
CA PRO A 70 -3.42 5.79 -8.68
C PRO A 70 -3.72 4.98 -9.96
N GLY A 71 -3.21 5.41 -11.12
CA GLY A 71 -3.31 4.65 -12.37
C GLY A 71 -2.33 3.48 -12.51
N ALA A 72 -1.38 3.31 -11.59
CA ALA A 72 -0.44 2.19 -11.63
C ALA A 72 -1.18 0.86 -11.44
N LYS A 73 -0.81 -0.17 -12.21
CA LYS A 73 -1.37 -1.52 -12.10
C LYS A 73 -0.40 -2.39 -11.31
N ILE A 74 -0.65 -2.56 -10.02
CA ILE A 74 0.18 -3.40 -9.14
C ILE A 74 -0.53 -4.72 -8.85
N GLY A 75 0.19 -5.81 -9.05
CA GLY A 75 -0.30 -7.16 -8.82
C GLY A 75 -0.48 -7.53 -7.35
N ARG A 76 -0.53 -8.84 -7.10
CA ARG A 76 -0.66 -9.45 -5.76
C ARG A 76 0.72 -9.70 -5.16
N ARG A 77 0.82 -9.67 -3.82
CA ARG A 77 2.07 -9.99 -3.09
C ARG A 77 3.25 -9.10 -3.54
N PHE A 78 2.95 -7.83 -3.78
CA PHE A 78 3.96 -6.80 -4.02
C PHE A 78 4.41 -6.26 -2.66
N PHE A 79 5.72 -6.10 -2.49
CA PHE A 79 6.32 -5.70 -1.22
C PHE A 79 7.23 -4.51 -1.46
N ILE A 80 7.08 -3.48 -0.62
CA ILE A 80 7.97 -2.32 -0.55
C ILE A 80 8.61 -2.39 0.83
N ASP A 81 9.93 -2.52 0.85
CA ASP A 81 10.70 -2.53 2.08
C ASP A 81 11.21 -1.13 2.41
N HIS A 82 11.13 -0.73 3.69
CA HIS A 82 11.46 0.60 4.23
C HIS A 82 10.69 1.81 3.67
N GLY A 83 10.75 2.07 2.36
CA GLY A 83 9.81 2.98 1.70
C GLY A 83 10.03 4.48 1.82
N MET A 84 11.25 5.00 1.76
CA MET A 84 11.49 6.46 1.78
C MET A 84 12.03 6.96 0.42
N GLY A 85 11.33 7.88 -0.24
CA GLY A 85 11.69 8.45 -1.57
C GLY A 85 10.96 9.75 -1.96
#